data_AF-A0A935B6L9-F1
#
_entry.id   AF-A0A935B6L9-F1
#
_cell.length_a   1.000
_cell.length_b   1.000
_cell.length_c   1.000
_cell.angle_alpha   90.00
_cell.angle_beta   90.00
_cell.angle_gamma   90.00
#
_symmetry.space_group_name_H-M   'P 1'
#
loop_
_entity.id
_entity.type
_entity.pdbx_description
1 polymer ?
#
loop_
_entity_poly.entity_id
_entity_poly.type
_entity_poly.pdbx_seq_one_letter_code
_entity_poly.pdbx_strand_id
1 'polypeptide(L)'
;MANSSSCYSLTCGEVVAENIEVCPRCGGRMLTSRSVRRLGWALTLMGLIITVFIGMITVHLLPSLVPIHGISAPARFNGTPDQAKLVLQIFFLLIGFGIAITLNGIIQVSTGQRNRIALFFSLGIAALIVITGYGIVRPI
;
A
#
# COMPACT_ATOMS: atom_id res chain seq x y z
N MET A 1 -19.24 10.14 -21.76
CA MET A 1 -18.69 9.13 -20.82
C MET A 1 -19.86 8.54 -20.05
N ALA A 2 -20.11 7.24 -20.17
CA ALA A 2 -21.23 6.60 -19.47
C ALA A 2 -21.04 6.75 -17.95
N ASN A 3 -22.07 7.26 -17.25
CA ASN A 3 -22.02 7.53 -15.82
C ASN A 3 -22.31 6.26 -15.02
N SER A 4 -21.37 5.32 -14.96
CA SER A 4 -21.54 4.12 -14.14
C SER A 4 -21.24 4.40 -12.66
N SER A 5 -21.94 3.66 -11.80
CA SER A 5 -21.75 3.67 -10.34
C SER A 5 -21.34 2.29 -9.89
N SER A 6 -20.37 2.22 -8.97
CA SER A 6 -19.88 0.98 -8.41
C SER A 6 -20.17 0.91 -6.92
N CYS A 7 -20.69 -0.22 -6.45
CA CYS A 7 -20.93 -0.46 -5.04
C CYS A 7 -19.58 -0.55 -4.30
N TYR A 8 -19.45 0.19 -3.19
CA TYR A 8 -18.20 0.24 -2.42
C TYR A 8 -18.13 -0.76 -1.26
N SER A 9 -19.16 -1.61 -1.10
CA SER A 9 -19.16 -2.71 -0.14
C SER A 9 -18.04 -3.70 -0.47
N LEU A 10 -17.37 -4.21 0.57
CA LEU A 10 -16.28 -5.19 0.46
C LEU A 10 -16.76 -6.52 -0.16
N THR A 11 -18.04 -6.88 0.01
CA THR A 11 -18.57 -8.19 -0.40
C THR A 11 -19.33 -8.15 -1.73
N CYS A 12 -20.05 -7.06 -2.04
CA CYS A 12 -20.95 -7.01 -3.19
C CYS A 12 -20.28 -6.53 -4.48
N GLY A 13 -19.82 -5.27 -4.49
CA GLY A 13 -19.15 -4.59 -5.62
C GLY A 13 -19.85 -4.69 -6.99
N GLU A 14 -21.18 -4.67 -7.00
CA GLU A 14 -22.03 -4.54 -8.19
C GLU A 14 -21.72 -3.23 -8.95
N VAL A 15 -21.77 -3.27 -10.29
CA VAL A 15 -21.58 -2.09 -11.16
C VAL A 15 -22.86 -1.85 -11.96
N VAL A 16 -23.43 -0.66 -11.84
CA VAL A 16 -24.66 -0.27 -12.53
C VAL A 16 -24.35 0.89 -13.47
N ALA A 17 -24.95 0.87 -14.67
CA ALA A 17 -24.71 1.89 -15.70
C ALA A 17 -25.33 3.26 -15.36
N GLU A 18 -26.27 3.29 -14.41
CA GLU A 18 -26.94 4.49 -13.93
C GLU A 18 -26.29 5.06 -12.66
N ASN A 19 -26.57 6.33 -12.40
CA ASN A 19 -26.14 7.02 -11.19
C ASN A 19 -27.14 6.77 -10.06
N ILE A 20 -26.96 5.66 -9.35
CA ILE A 20 -27.77 5.29 -8.19
C ILE A 20 -26.89 5.46 -6.94
N GLU A 21 -27.44 6.01 -5.86
CA GLU A 21 -26.69 6.24 -4.61
C GLU A 21 -26.59 4.98 -3.73
N VAL A 22 -27.56 4.08 -3.86
CA VAL A 22 -27.72 2.87 -3.04
C VAL A 22 -27.70 1.64 -3.93
N CYS A 23 -26.88 0.66 -3.57
CA CYS A 23 -26.75 -0.58 -4.32
C CYS A 23 -28.03 -1.42 -4.21
N PRO A 24 -28.68 -1.80 -5.34
CA PRO A 24 -29.93 -2.55 -5.31
C PRO A 24 -29.76 -3.98 -4.74
N ARG A 25 -28.54 -4.51 -4.72
CA ARG A 25 -28.25 -5.88 -4.30
C ARG A 25 -27.90 -6.02 -2.82
N CYS A 26 -27.25 -5.02 -2.21
CA CYS A 26 -26.76 -5.11 -0.83
C CYS A 26 -27.08 -3.90 0.05
N GLY A 27 -27.78 -2.89 -0.48
CA GLY A 27 -28.06 -1.64 0.24
C GLY A 27 -26.83 -0.78 0.52
N GLY A 28 -25.62 -1.20 0.12
CA GLY A 28 -24.38 -0.46 0.33
C GLY A 28 -24.29 0.80 -0.54
N ARG A 29 -23.52 1.79 -0.07
CA ARG A 29 -23.29 3.03 -0.81
C ARG A 29 -22.59 2.77 -2.15
N MET A 30 -23.11 3.36 -3.22
CA MET A 30 -22.47 3.38 -4.53
C MET A 30 -21.68 4.67 -4.72
N LEU A 31 -20.55 4.57 -5.42
CA LEU A 31 -19.74 5.71 -5.83
C LEU A 31 -19.73 5.81 -7.35
N THR A 32 -19.92 7.02 -7.85
CA THR A 32 -19.76 7.33 -9.27
C THR A 32 -18.32 7.09 -9.71
N SER A 33 -18.11 6.74 -10.98
CA SER A 33 -16.75 6.59 -11.53
C SER A 33 -15.87 7.82 -11.28
N ARG A 34 -16.44 9.03 -11.26
CA ARG A 34 -15.69 10.27 -10.99
C ARG A 34 -15.14 10.30 -9.56
N SER A 35 -15.96 9.95 -8.57
CA SER A 35 -15.53 9.87 -7.18
C SER A 35 -14.48 8.78 -7.00
N VAL A 36 -14.68 7.62 -7.63
CA VAL A 36 -13.72 6.51 -7.61
C VAL A 36 -12.38 6.92 -8.21
N ARG A 37 -12.37 7.67 -9.32
CA ARG A 37 -11.13 8.20 -9.93
C ARG A 37 -10.41 9.20 -9.04
N ARG A 38 -11.14 10.08 -8.34
CA ARG A 38 -10.52 11.02 -7.37
C ARG A 38 -9.84 10.28 -6.23
N LEU A 39 -10.49 9.25 -5.69
CA LEU A 39 -9.89 8.37 -4.68
C LEU A 39 -8.68 7.62 -5.24
N GLY A 40 -8.75 7.14 -6.49
CA GLY A 40 -7.63 6.52 -7.17
C GLY A 40 -6.41 7.43 -7.24
N TRP A 41 -6.59 8.71 -7.62
CA TRP A 41 -5.51 9.69 -7.62
C TRP A 41 -4.90 9.92 -6.23
N ALA A 42 -5.74 10.06 -5.20
CA ALA A 42 -5.27 10.20 -3.82
C ALA A 42 -4.45 8.97 -3.39
N LEU A 43 -4.91 7.76 -3.69
CA LEU A 43 -4.19 6.51 -3.40
C LEU A 43 -2.87 6.44 -4.16
N THR A 44 -2.84 6.77 -5.45
CA THR A 44 -1.61 6.80 -6.25
C THR A 44 -0.59 7.75 -5.64
N LEU A 45 -1.00 8.96 -5.27
CA LEU A 45 -0.10 9.95 -4.68
C LEU A 45 0.43 9.48 -3.32
N MET A 46 -0.44 8.96 -2.44
CA MET A 46 -0.02 8.44 -1.13
C MET A 46 0.93 7.26 -1.25
N GLY A 47 0.63 6.30 -2.13
CA GLY A 47 1.50 5.14 -2.38
C GLY A 47 2.87 5.57 -2.87
N LEU A 48 2.92 6.54 -3.80
CA LEU A 48 4.17 7.07 -4.33
C LEU A 48 4.98 7.79 -3.26
N ILE A 49 4.35 8.60 -2.42
CA ILE A 49 5.02 9.26 -1.28
C ILE A 49 5.64 8.23 -0.35
N ILE A 50 4.89 7.18 0.01
CA ILE A 50 5.39 6.11 0.89
C ILE A 50 6.59 5.41 0.24
N THR A 51 6.47 4.98 -1.01
CA THR A 51 7.54 4.28 -1.73
C THR A 51 8.80 5.12 -1.85
N VAL A 52 8.67 6.39 -2.24
CA VAL A 52 9.82 7.29 -2.42
C VAL A 52 10.48 7.59 -1.06
N PHE A 53 9.68 7.92 -0.05
CA PHE A 53 10.22 8.30 1.26
C PHE A 53 10.91 7.13 1.97
N ILE A 54 10.27 5.95 2.00
CA ILE A 54 10.88 4.76 2.59
C ILE A 54 12.07 4.29 1.74
N GLY A 55 12.01 4.39 0.41
CA GLY A 55 13.13 4.10 -0.47
C GLY A 55 14.34 4.99 -0.17
N MET A 56 14.12 6.30 -0.02
CA MET A 56 15.17 7.26 0.36
C MET A 56 15.77 6.93 1.73
N ILE A 57 14.93 6.68 2.74
CA ILE A 57 15.39 6.27 4.08
C ILE A 57 16.23 5.00 4.00
N THR A 58 15.77 4.01 3.23
CA THR A 58 16.46 2.73 3.07
C THR A 58 17.86 2.94 2.50
N VAL A 59 18.01 3.71 1.44
CA VAL A 59 19.32 4.00 0.81
C VAL A 59 20.27 4.72 1.79
N HIS A 60 19.76 5.67 2.57
CA HIS A 60 20.59 6.40 3.54
C HIS A 60 20.96 5.59 4.79
N LEU A 61 20.09 4.68 5.23
CA LEU A 61 20.35 3.85 6.42
C LEU A 61 21.11 2.55 6.08
N LEU A 62 21.07 2.08 4.84
CA LEU A 62 21.71 0.83 4.42
C LEU A 62 23.20 0.73 4.82
N PRO A 63 24.06 1.77 4.63
CA PRO A 63 25.47 1.70 5.02
C PRO A 63 25.68 1.64 6.54
N SER A 64 24.69 2.08 7.32
CA SER A 64 24.73 2.04 8.79
C SER A 64 24.25 0.69 9.33
N LEU A 65 23.40 -0.02 8.58
CA LEU A 65 22.81 -1.31 8.93
C LEU A 65 23.66 -2.49 8.48
N VAL A 66 24.32 -2.38 7.34
CA VAL A 66 25.17 -3.44 6.76
C VAL A 66 26.57 -2.90 6.55
N PRO A 67 27.62 -3.55 7.07
CA PRO A 67 28.99 -3.13 6.82
C PRO A 67 29.34 -3.31 5.34
N ILE A 68 29.35 -2.20 4.60
CA ILE A 68 29.82 -2.17 3.21
C ILE A 68 31.31 -1.82 3.22
N HIS A 69 32.12 -2.71 2.65
CA HIS A 69 33.57 -2.51 2.59
C HIS A 69 33.90 -1.18 1.87
N GLY A 70 34.72 -0.34 2.49
CA GLY A 70 35.14 0.96 1.92
C GLY A 70 34.20 2.15 2.20
N ILE A 71 33.08 1.95 2.90
CA ILE A 71 32.16 3.04 3.28
C ILE A 71 32.13 3.18 4.80
N SER A 72 32.69 4.27 5.31
CA SER A 72 32.62 4.62 6.73
C SER A 72 31.31 5.36 7.02
N ALA A 73 30.32 4.66 7.56
CA ALA A 73 29.09 5.30 8.04
C ALA A 73 29.36 6.13 9.31
N PRO A 74 28.81 7.36 9.41
CA PRO A 74 29.03 8.22 10.58
C PRO A 74 28.37 7.68 11.86
N ALA A 75 27.34 6.85 11.72
CA ALA A 75 26.69 6.13 12.81
C ALA A 75 26.62 4.64 12.48
N ARG A 76 26.92 3.78 13.45
CA ARG A 76 26.77 2.32 13.31
C ARG A 76 25.51 1.85 14.05
N PHE A 77 24.81 0.90 13.45
CA PHE A 77 23.72 0.21 14.12
C PHE A 77 24.26 -0.60 15.31
N ASN A 78 23.71 -0.36 16.50
CA ASN A 78 24.13 -1.02 17.75
C ASN A 78 23.35 -2.32 18.05
N GLY A 79 22.42 -2.72 17.19
CA GLY A 79 21.65 -3.95 17.35
C GLY A 79 22.36 -5.18 16.78
N THR A 80 21.72 -6.35 16.90
CA THR A 80 22.26 -7.60 16.34
C THR A 80 22.13 -7.63 14.80
N PRO A 81 22.97 -8.40 14.09
CA PRO A 81 22.83 -8.57 12.64
C PRO A 81 21.44 -9.05 12.20
N ASP A 82 20.78 -9.86 13.04
CA ASP A 82 19.43 -10.36 12.75
C ASP A 82 18.36 -9.26 12.94
N GLN A 83 18.53 -8.37 13.92
CA GLN A 83 17.70 -7.16 14.04
C GLN A 83 17.85 -6.25 12.81
N ALA A 84 19.08 -6.09 12.30
CA ALA A 84 19.32 -5.28 11.10
C ALA A 84 18.62 -5.87 9.86
N LYS A 85 18.67 -7.20 9.68
CA LYS A 85 17.94 -7.89 8.60
C LYS A 85 16.42 -7.70 8.71
N LEU A 86 15.87 -7.81 9.92
CA LEU A 86 14.44 -7.61 10.16
C LEU A 86 14.00 -6.17 9.83
N VAL A 87 14.79 -5.17 10.21
CA VAL A 87 14.54 -3.77 9.85
C VAL A 87 14.52 -3.58 8.34
N LEU A 88 15.51 -4.13 7.62
CA LEU A 88 15.56 -4.07 6.16
C LEU A 88 14.36 -4.78 5.52
N GLN A 89 13.97 -5.94 6.05
CA GLN A 89 12.81 -6.67 5.57
C GLN A 89 11.52 -5.83 5.69
N ILE A 90 11.32 -5.13 6.80
CA ILE A 90 10.18 -4.22 6.98
C ILE A 90 10.25 -3.07 5.97
N PHE A 91 11.42 -2.49 5.73
CA PHE A 91 11.55 -1.43 4.73
C PHE A 91 11.17 -1.91 3.32
N PHE A 92 11.64 -3.09 2.91
CA PHE A 92 11.24 -3.67 1.63
C PHE A 92 9.74 -3.98 1.56
N LEU A 93 9.14 -4.49 2.65
CA LEU A 93 7.69 -4.71 2.72
C LEU A 93 6.91 -3.38 2.60
N LEU A 94 7.36 -2.31 3.27
CA LEU A 94 6.76 -0.99 3.19
C LEU A 94 6.87 -0.39 1.78
N ILE A 95 8.01 -0.55 1.12
CA ILE A 95 8.22 -0.15 -0.27
C ILE A 95 7.27 -0.91 -1.19
N GLY A 96 7.20 -2.25 -1.04
CA GLY A 96 6.29 -3.10 -1.81
C GLY A 96 4.82 -2.75 -1.59
N PHE A 97 4.44 -2.43 -0.36
CA PHE A 97 3.11 -1.95 -0.01
C PHE A 97 2.78 -0.63 -0.70
N GLY A 98 3.69 0.34 -0.67
CA GLY A 98 3.54 1.62 -1.37
C GLY A 98 3.37 1.44 -2.88
N ILE A 99 4.15 0.54 -3.50
CA ILE A 99 4.03 0.20 -4.93
C ILE A 99 2.65 -0.43 -5.20
N ALA A 100 2.21 -1.39 -4.38
CA ALA A 100 0.92 -2.04 -4.53
C ALA A 100 -0.25 -1.05 -4.43
N ILE A 101 -0.21 -0.12 -3.47
CA ILE A 101 -1.18 0.97 -3.35
C ILE A 101 -1.15 1.86 -4.60
N THR A 102 0.04 2.22 -5.07
CA THR A 102 0.21 3.08 -6.25
C THR A 102 -0.44 2.46 -7.48
N LEU A 103 -0.15 1.18 -7.75
CA LEU A 103 -0.73 0.42 -8.85
C LEU A 103 -2.25 0.27 -8.71
N ASN A 104 -2.74 0.01 -7.50
CA ASN A 104 -4.18 -0.04 -7.25
C ASN A 104 -4.87 1.30 -7.56
N GLY A 105 -4.27 2.41 -7.12
CA GLY A 105 -4.74 3.76 -7.44
C GLY A 105 -4.76 4.00 -8.95
N ILE A 106 -3.72 3.61 -9.69
CA ILE A 106 -3.64 3.75 -11.15
C ILE A 106 -4.75 2.96 -11.84
N ILE A 107 -4.98 1.71 -11.43
CA ILE A 107 -6.06 0.87 -11.95
C ILE A 107 -7.43 1.52 -11.65
N GLN A 108 -7.60 2.10 -10.46
CA GLN A 108 -8.83 2.77 -10.07
C GLN A 108 -9.07 4.08 -10.86
N VAL A 109 -8.01 4.81 -11.20
CA VAL A 109 -8.07 5.99 -12.08
C VAL A 109 -8.45 5.60 -13.51
N SER A 110 -7.84 4.55 -14.05
CA SER A 110 -8.07 4.14 -15.45
C SER A 110 -9.44 3.51 -15.64
N THR A 111 -9.81 2.55 -14.80
CA THR A 111 -11.08 1.82 -14.91
C THR A 111 -12.27 2.60 -14.35
N GLY A 112 -12.04 3.52 -13.41
CA GLY A 112 -13.12 4.15 -12.64
C GLY A 112 -13.87 3.17 -11.74
N GLN A 113 -13.27 2.01 -11.46
CA GLN A 113 -13.83 0.94 -10.63
C GLN A 113 -12.80 0.51 -9.59
N ARG A 114 -13.27 -0.04 -8.46
CA ARG A 114 -12.40 -0.57 -7.42
C ARG A 114 -11.97 -1.98 -7.78
N ASN A 115 -10.66 -2.24 -7.81
CA ASN A 115 -10.13 -3.59 -7.95
C ASN A 115 -10.08 -4.30 -6.58
N ARG A 116 -10.93 -5.30 -6.37
CA ARG A 116 -10.99 -6.05 -5.10
C ARG A 116 -9.76 -6.92 -4.87
N ILE A 117 -9.18 -7.48 -5.95
CA ILE A 117 -7.97 -8.31 -5.85
C ILE A 117 -6.83 -7.45 -5.31
N ALA A 118 -6.64 -6.25 -5.86
CA ALA A 118 -5.63 -5.31 -5.40
C ALA A 118 -5.87 -4.84 -3.95
N LEU A 119 -7.13 -4.72 -3.53
CA LEU A 119 -7.45 -4.46 -2.12
C LEU A 119 -7.03 -5.61 -1.19
N PHE A 120 -7.44 -6.85 -1.49
CA PHE A 120 -7.08 -7.97 -0.62
C PHE A 120 -5.57 -8.21 -0.61
N PHE A 121 -4.92 -7.99 -1.75
CA PHE A 121 -3.46 -8.05 -1.86
C PHE A 121 -2.78 -6.99 -0.97
N SER A 122 -3.22 -5.73 -1.02
CA SER A 122 -2.66 -4.68 -0.16
C SER A 122 -2.95 -4.92 1.33
N LEU A 123 -4.13 -5.45 1.69
CA LEU A 123 -4.42 -5.89 3.06
C LEU A 123 -3.51 -7.04 3.51
N GLY A 124 -3.22 -8.00 2.63
CA GLY A 124 -2.29 -9.09 2.91
C GLY A 124 -0.88 -8.58 3.20
N ILE A 125 -0.36 -7.65 2.40
CA ILE A 125 0.95 -7.03 2.66
C ILE A 125 0.93 -6.24 3.98
N ALA A 126 -0.15 -5.48 4.25
CA ALA A 126 -0.28 -4.76 5.51
C ALA A 126 -0.26 -5.70 6.73
N ALA A 127 -0.93 -6.84 6.64
CA ALA A 127 -0.89 -7.87 7.68
C ALA A 127 0.53 -8.43 7.88
N LEU A 128 1.26 -8.69 6.79
CA LEU A 128 2.66 -9.15 6.86
C LEU A 128 3.55 -8.11 7.56
N ILE A 129 3.41 -6.82 7.25
CA ILE A 129 4.16 -5.74 7.90
C ILE A 129 3.91 -5.76 9.42
N VAL A 130 2.64 -5.91 9.84
CA VAL A 130 2.28 -5.97 11.25
C VAL A 130 2.91 -7.19 11.92
N ILE A 131 2.80 -8.37 11.32
CA ILE A 131 3.35 -9.62 11.87
C ILE A 131 4.87 -9.51 12.02
N THR A 132 5.58 -9.05 10.98
CA THR A 132 7.03 -8.87 11.04
C THR A 132 7.43 -7.82 12.06
N GLY A 133 6.69 -6.71 12.16
CA GLY A 133 6.91 -5.66 13.17
C GLY A 133 6.75 -6.16 14.61
N TYR A 134 5.73 -6.96 14.89
CA TYR A 134 5.55 -7.58 16.20
C TYR A 134 6.72 -8.50 16.58
N GLY A 135 7.31 -9.22 15.62
CA GLY A 135 8.50 -10.04 15.84
C GLY A 135 9.73 -9.25 16.27
N ILE A 136 9.85 -7.97 15.89
CA ILE A 136 10.95 -7.10 16.35
C ILE A 136 10.74 -6.69 17.82
N VAL A 137 9.49 -6.38 18.20
CA VAL A 137 9.18 -5.89 19.55
C VAL A 137 9.23 -7.01 20.59
N ARG A 138 8.93 -8.25 20.20
CA ARG A 138 9.03 -9.43 21.06
C ARG A 138 9.98 -10.44 20.42
N PRO A 139 11.30 -10.30 20.63
CA PRO A 139 12.23 -11.37 20.25
C PRO A 139 11.84 -12.63 21.03
N ILE A 140 11.48 -13.69 20.31
CA ILE A 140 11.19 -15.02 20.84
C ILE A 140 12.51 -15.69 21.22
#